data_AF-A0A165NJW1-F1
#
_entry.id   AF-A0A165NJW1-F1
#
_cell.length_a   1.000
_cell.length_b   1.000
_cell.length_c   1.000
_cell.angle_alpha   90.00
_cell.angle_beta   90.00
_cell.angle_gamma   90.00
#
_symmetry.space_group_name_H-M   'P 1'
#
loop_
_entity.id
_entity.type
_entity.pdbx_description
1 polymer ?
#
loop_
_entity_poly.entity_id
_entity_poly.type
_entity_poly.pdbx_seq_one_letter_code
_entity_poly.pdbx_strand_id
1 'polypeptide(L)'
;MAAAVIALTTVFVTADDRLQGETKSVLHKTELVNLLGFVIDIITNIINVIADGLVIWRCYIVCGRRLSVVTVLIALLVIGTALGWVVFIFDIRGYKIRMGAPLSELPAPHNFIWSGYVITYSNIGFWTASALINLLATIFMGEWVSSHLCTATFDPQECLRLPDLASVC
;
A
#
# COMPACT_ATOMS: atom_id res chain seq x y z
N MET A 1 -9.47 -3.61 0.58
CA MET A 1 -10.01 -2.23 0.55
C MET A 1 -9.54 -1.44 -0.67
N ALA A 2 -8.24 -1.39 -1.00
CA ALA A 2 -7.73 -0.69 -2.19
C ALA A 2 -8.41 -1.12 -3.52
N ALA A 3 -8.62 -2.42 -3.74
CA ALA A 3 -9.31 -2.92 -4.94
C ALA A 3 -10.75 -2.41 -5.08
N ALA A 4 -11.46 -2.18 -3.96
CA ALA A 4 -12.82 -1.66 -3.98
C ALA A 4 -12.84 -0.16 -4.30
N VAL A 5 -11.86 0.60 -3.78
CA VAL A 5 -11.69 2.02 -4.12
C VAL A 5 -11.38 2.17 -5.61
N ILE A 6 -10.43 1.39 -6.14
CA ILE A 6 -10.05 1.39 -7.56
C ILE A 6 -11.24 1.00 -8.46
N ALA A 7 -12.01 -0.03 -8.07
CA ALA A 7 -13.20 -0.44 -8.81
C ALA A 7 -14.31 0.61 -8.81
N LEU A 8 -14.45 1.38 -7.72
CA LEU A 8 -15.44 2.45 -7.65
C LEU A 8 -15.05 3.63 -8.56
N THR A 9 -13.76 3.99 -8.61
CA THR A 9 -13.29 5.07 -9.49
C THR A 9 -13.41 4.72 -10.96
N THR A 10 -13.10 3.47 -11.36
CA THR A 10 -13.22 3.07 -12.77
C THR A 10 -14.68 3.09 -13.25
N VAL A 11 -15.64 2.73 -12.39
CA VAL A 11 -17.08 2.78 -12.71
C VAL A 11 -17.58 4.22 -12.88
N PHE A 12 -17.20 5.14 -11.99
CA PHE A 12 -17.61 6.54 -12.12
C PHE A 12 -17.02 7.24 -13.35
N VAL A 13 -15.78 6.91 -13.73
CA VAL A 13 -15.11 7.51 -14.89
C VAL A 13 -15.67 6.98 -16.22
N THR A 14 -16.04 5.69 -16.29
CA THR A 14 -16.53 5.08 -17.54
C THR A 14 -17.99 5.37 -17.87
N ALA A 15 -18.82 5.75 -16.89
CA ALA A 15 -20.23 6.03 -17.12
C ALA A 15 -20.50 7.31 -17.94
N ASP A 16 -19.52 8.21 -18.05
CA ASP A 16 -19.74 9.58 -18.54
C ASP A 16 -19.17 9.86 -19.95
N ASP A 17 -18.70 8.83 -20.67
CA ASP A 17 -17.89 8.99 -21.88
C ASP A 17 -18.60 8.78 -23.22
N ARG A 18 -19.93 8.60 -23.24
CA ARG A 18 -20.62 8.17 -24.47
C ARG A 18 -21.24 9.24 -25.36
N LEU A 19 -21.21 10.54 -25.03
CA LEU A 19 -21.95 11.50 -25.86
C LEU A 19 -21.52 12.97 -25.73
N GLN A 20 -20.40 13.42 -26.33
CA GLN A 20 -20.30 14.83 -26.78
C GLN A 20 -19.09 15.11 -27.66
N GLY A 21 -19.33 15.83 -28.77
CA GLY A 21 -18.30 16.36 -29.64
C GLY A 21 -17.34 17.30 -28.92
N GLU A 22 -16.06 17.19 -29.25
CA GLU A 22 -14.92 17.87 -28.63
C GLU A 22 -15.13 19.39 -28.60
N THR A 23 -15.58 19.88 -27.45
CA THR A 23 -15.65 21.29 -27.09
C THR A 23 -15.09 21.43 -25.68
N LYS A 24 -14.71 22.63 -25.25
CA LYS A 24 -14.08 23.00 -23.96
C LYS A 24 -14.49 22.20 -22.70
N SER A 25 -15.67 21.57 -22.69
CA SER A 25 -16.12 20.61 -21.68
C SER A 25 -15.22 19.39 -21.51
N VAL A 26 -14.67 18.82 -22.59
CA VAL A 26 -13.80 17.63 -22.54
C VAL A 26 -12.51 17.93 -21.77
N LEU A 27 -11.90 19.09 -22.03
CA LEU A 27 -10.69 19.53 -21.34
C LEU A 27 -10.92 19.68 -19.83
N HIS A 28 -12.04 20.31 -19.44
CA HIS A 28 -12.38 20.51 -18.04
C HIS A 28 -12.62 19.18 -17.29
N LYS A 29 -13.28 18.22 -17.94
CA LYS A 29 -13.47 16.87 -17.39
C LYS A 29 -12.13 16.16 -17.16
N THR A 30 -11.20 16.23 -18.13
CA THR A 30 -9.87 15.63 -18.00
C THR A 30 -9.05 16.26 -16.86
N GLU A 31 -9.11 17.57 -16.67
CA GLU A 31 -8.46 18.24 -15.53
C GLU A 31 -9.01 17.75 -14.19
N LEU A 32 -10.33 17.61 -14.09
CA LEU A 32 -11.01 17.17 -12.87
C LEU A 32 -10.66 15.70 -12.55
N VAL A 33 -10.61 14.83 -13.56
CA VAL A 33 -10.17 13.43 -13.40
C VAL A 33 -8.72 13.35 -12.94
N ASN A 34 -7.82 14.16 -13.51
CA ASN A 34 -6.42 14.19 -13.06
C ASN A 34 -6.34 14.67 -11.60
N LEU A 35 -7.02 15.77 -11.25
CA LEU A 35 -7.07 16.31 -9.88
C LEU A 35 -7.60 15.30 -8.88
N LEU A 36 -8.66 14.58 -9.24
CA LEU A 36 -9.23 13.53 -8.40
C LEU A 36 -8.24 12.37 -8.22
N GLY A 37 -7.53 11.96 -9.27
CA GLY A 37 -6.46 10.96 -9.20
C GLY A 37 -5.42 11.31 -8.13
N PHE A 38 -4.90 12.54 -8.15
CA PHE A 38 -3.95 13.02 -7.14
C PHE A 38 -4.45 12.88 -5.70
N VAL A 39 -5.70 13.29 -5.47
CA VAL A 39 -6.31 13.24 -4.14
C VAL A 39 -6.44 11.79 -3.69
N ILE A 40 -6.84 10.89 -4.59
CA ILE A 40 -6.97 9.47 -4.31
C ILE A 40 -5.62 8.84 -3.99
N ASP A 41 -4.56 9.18 -4.71
CA ASP A 41 -3.22 8.64 -4.47
C ASP A 41 -2.66 9.08 -3.12
N ILE A 42 -2.85 10.36 -2.76
CA ILE A 42 -2.48 10.86 -1.42
C ILE A 42 -3.25 10.12 -0.32
N ILE A 43 -4.58 10.04 -0.45
CA ILE A 43 -5.43 9.38 0.54
C ILE A 43 -5.04 7.91 0.67
N THR A 44 -4.81 7.23 -0.45
CA THR A 44 -4.41 5.82 -0.46
C THR A 44 -3.06 5.62 0.21
N ASN A 45 -2.09 6.50 -0.05
CA ASN A 45 -0.79 6.46 0.60
C ASN A 45 -0.93 6.65 2.13
N ILE A 46 -1.69 7.66 2.58
CA ILE A 46 -1.92 7.91 4.01
C ILE A 46 -2.61 6.71 4.67
N ILE A 47 -3.67 6.16 4.06
CA ILE A 47 -4.40 5.01 4.61
C ILE A 47 -3.48 3.80 4.73
N ASN A 48 -2.65 3.53 3.72
CA ASN A 48 -1.69 2.42 3.77
C ASN A 48 -0.64 2.62 4.86
N VAL A 49 -0.09 3.83 5.01
CA VAL A 49 0.86 4.14 6.09
C VAL A 49 0.23 3.93 7.47
N ILE A 50 -1.03 4.35 7.66
CA ILE A 50 -1.75 4.14 8.92
C ILE A 50 -2.00 2.64 9.15
N ALA A 51 -2.46 1.92 8.12
CA ALA A 51 -2.75 0.49 8.21
C ALA A 51 -1.47 -0.32 8.56
N ASP A 52 -0.40 -0.11 7.81
CA ASP A 52 0.88 -0.78 8.04
C ASP A 52 1.50 -0.36 9.38
N GLY A 53 1.37 0.92 9.76
CA GLY A 53 1.79 1.43 11.08
C GLY A 53 1.06 0.75 12.24
N LEU A 54 -0.25 0.50 12.12
CA LEU A 54 -1.03 -0.24 13.10
C LEU A 54 -0.60 -1.71 13.19
N VAL A 55 -0.27 -2.34 12.06
CA VAL A 55 0.25 -3.71 12.02
C VAL A 55 1.61 -3.80 12.72
N ILE A 56 2.51 -2.85 12.46
CA ILE A 56 3.82 -2.76 13.12
C ILE A 56 3.66 -2.52 14.62
N TRP A 57 2.75 -1.63 15.01
CA TRP A 57 2.45 -1.38 16.42
C TRP A 57 1.97 -2.65 17.15
N ARG A 58 1.04 -3.39 16.54
CA ARG A 58 0.58 -4.68 17.08
C ARG A 58 1.73 -5.69 17.18
N CYS A 59 2.55 -5.80 16.14
CA CYS A 59 3.73 -6.66 16.13
C CYS A 59 4.71 -6.30 17.26
N TYR A 60 4.93 -5.01 17.52
CA TYR A 60 5.78 -4.52 18.62
C TYR A 60 5.28 -4.94 20.00
N ILE A 61 3.97 -4.79 20.26
CA ILE A 61 3.35 -5.17 21.53
C ILE A 61 3.38 -6.69 21.74
N VAL A 62 3.04 -7.46 20.70
CA VAL A 62 2.99 -8.93 20.78
C VAL A 62 4.39 -9.53 20.91
N CYS A 63 5.34 -9.13 20.06
CA CYS A 63 6.64 -9.80 19.98
C CYS A 63 7.62 -9.45 21.12
N GLY A 64 7.15 -8.85 22.21
CA GLY A 64 7.93 -8.66 23.43
C GLY A 64 9.25 -7.92 23.21
N ARG A 65 9.22 -6.82 22.44
CA ARG A 65 10.37 -5.90 22.27
C ARG A 65 11.54 -6.41 21.42
N ARG A 66 11.35 -7.41 20.54
CA ARG A 66 12.36 -7.79 19.53
C ARG A 66 12.59 -6.65 18.52
N LEU A 67 13.46 -5.71 18.90
CA LEU A 67 13.70 -4.47 18.15
C LEU A 67 14.14 -4.73 16.71
N SER A 68 14.92 -5.79 16.47
CA SER A 68 15.41 -6.12 15.12
C SER A 68 14.29 -6.29 14.10
N VAL A 69 13.20 -6.97 14.46
CA VAL A 69 12.06 -7.21 13.55
C VAL A 69 11.31 -5.90 13.29
N VAL A 70 11.06 -5.15 14.36
CA VAL A 70 10.35 -3.87 14.30
C VAL A 70 11.12 -2.86 13.44
N THR A 71 12.45 -2.82 13.56
CA THR A 71 13.32 -1.97 12.73
C THR A 71 13.20 -2.33 11.24
N VAL A 72 13.17 -3.62 10.88
CA VAL A 72 13.00 -4.04 9.48
C VAL A 72 11.63 -3.61 8.95
N LEU A 73 10.56 -3.78 9.73
CA LEU A 73 9.22 -3.36 9.30
C LEU A 73 9.11 -1.83 9.15
N ILE A 74 9.72 -1.06 10.06
CA ILE A 74 9.79 0.41 9.95
C ILE A 74 10.58 0.81 8.70
N ALA A 75 11.70 0.15 8.40
CA ALA A 75 12.47 0.43 7.20
C ALA A 75 11.64 0.17 5.92
N LEU A 76 10.90 -0.95 5.87
CA LEU A 76 9.99 -1.25 4.77
C LEU A 76 8.88 -0.19 4.65
N LEU A 77 8.32 0.28 5.77
CA LEU A 77 7.31 1.33 5.79
C LEU A 77 7.85 2.64 5.22
N VAL A 78 9.07 3.04 5.62
CA VAL A 78 9.72 4.26 5.12
C VAL A 78 10.00 4.15 3.62
N ILE A 79 10.52 3.00 3.16
CA ILE A 79 10.77 2.76 1.73
C ILE A 79 9.48 2.82 0.94
N GLY A 80 8.43 2.14 1.39
CA GLY A 80 7.10 2.19 0.76
C GLY A 80 6.57 3.61 0.68
N THR A 81 6.60 4.34 1.80
CA THR A 81 6.16 5.74 1.87
C THR A 81 6.92 6.63 0.89
N ALA A 82 8.25 6.47 0.81
CA ALA A 82 9.10 7.21 -0.12
C ALA A 82 8.73 6.92 -1.58
N LEU A 83 8.46 5.65 -1.94
CA LEU A 83 7.99 5.28 -3.27
C LEU A 83 6.62 5.90 -3.60
N GLY A 84 5.69 5.95 -2.64
CA GLY A 84 4.42 6.65 -2.79
C GLY A 84 4.59 8.16 -3.05
N TRP A 85 5.53 8.80 -2.35
CA TRP A 85 5.87 10.21 -2.62
C TRP A 85 6.51 10.43 -3.99
N VAL A 86 7.32 9.49 -4.47
CA VAL A 86 7.89 9.57 -5.82
C VAL A 86 6.78 9.59 -6.86
N VAL A 87 5.79 8.69 -6.77
CA VAL A 87 4.61 8.67 -7.66
C VAL A 87 3.92 10.04 -7.66
N PHE A 88 3.60 10.57 -6.48
CA PHE A 88 2.96 11.86 -6.33
C PHE A 88 3.73 13.02 -6.99
N ILE A 89 5.06 13.06 -6.84
CA ILE A 89 5.90 14.09 -7.47
C ILE A 89 5.86 13.98 -9.00
N PHE A 90 5.93 12.75 -9.53
CA PHE A 90 5.86 12.52 -10.97
C PHE A 90 4.51 12.88 -11.55
N ASP A 91 3.42 12.61 -10.84
CA ASP A 91 2.09 13.03 -11.26
C ASP A 91 2.02 14.57 -11.32
N ILE A 92 2.54 15.30 -10.31
CA ILE A 92 2.49 16.78 -10.30
C ILE A 92 3.27 17.33 -11.50
N ARG A 93 4.43 16.73 -11.80
CA ARG A 93 5.24 17.09 -12.96
C ARG A 93 4.48 16.81 -14.26
N GLY A 94 3.84 15.65 -14.36
CA GLY A 94 3.01 15.29 -15.51
C GLY A 94 1.87 16.27 -15.74
N TYR A 95 1.18 16.68 -14.67
CA TYR A 95 0.13 17.70 -14.72
C TYR A 95 0.66 19.06 -15.19
N LYS A 96 1.78 19.53 -14.64
CA LYS A 96 2.41 20.80 -15.07
C LYS A 96 2.81 20.80 -16.55
N ILE A 97 3.34 19.68 -17.04
CA ILE A 97 3.71 19.53 -18.47
C ILE A 97 2.45 19.59 -19.34
N ARG A 98 1.36 18.91 -18.95
CA ARG A 98 0.09 18.94 -19.68
C ARG A 98 -0.54 20.33 -19.71
N MET A 99 -0.44 21.09 -18.62
CA MET A 99 -1.00 22.44 -18.54
C MET A 99 -0.30 23.43 -19.48
N GLY A 100 0.97 23.19 -19.82
CA GLY A 100 1.77 24.05 -20.69
C GLY A 100 1.73 23.70 -22.18
N ALA A 101 1.20 22.53 -22.55
CA ALA A 101 1.24 22.05 -23.93
C ALA A 101 0.04 22.59 -24.74
N PRO A 102 0.24 23.20 -25.92
CA PRO A 102 -0.86 23.59 -26.80
C PRO A 102 -1.58 22.33 -27.34
N LEU A 103 -2.91 22.38 -27.44
CA LEU A 103 -3.75 21.24 -27.86
C LEU A 103 -3.38 20.66 -29.25
N SER A 104 -2.59 21.37 -30.05
CA SER A 104 -2.19 20.99 -31.40
C SER A 104 -0.93 20.13 -31.48
N GLU A 105 -0.15 19.97 -30.41
CA GLU A 105 1.11 19.19 -30.44
C GLU A 105 0.87 17.74 -29.99
N LEU A 106 0.67 16.85 -30.96
CA LEU A 106 0.18 15.48 -30.74
C LEU A 106 1.22 14.37 -30.44
N PRO A 107 2.54 14.58 -30.33
CA PRO A 107 3.40 13.60 -29.67
C PRO A 107 3.75 14.05 -28.25
N ALA A 108 3.41 13.21 -27.26
CA ALA A 108 3.90 13.39 -25.90
C ALA A 108 5.44 13.42 -25.92
N PRO A 109 6.07 14.40 -25.24
CA PRO A 109 7.53 14.53 -25.26
C PRO A 109 8.18 13.27 -24.66
N HIS A 110 9.37 12.89 -25.14
CA HIS A 110 10.03 11.62 -24.78
C HIS A 110 10.22 11.41 -23.27
N ASN A 111 10.36 12.49 -22.50
CA ASN A 111 10.42 12.47 -21.03
C ASN A 111 9.13 11.94 -20.36
N PHE A 112 8.00 11.96 -21.08
CA PHE A 112 6.72 11.45 -20.61
C PHE A 112 6.73 9.91 -20.49
N ILE A 113 7.36 9.21 -21.44
CA ILE A 113 7.46 7.75 -21.44
C ILE A 113 8.26 7.27 -20.23
N TRP A 114 9.39 7.93 -19.93
CA TRP A 114 10.21 7.61 -18.76
C TRP A 114 9.44 7.80 -17.44
N SER A 115 8.65 8.86 -17.34
CA SER A 115 7.84 9.14 -16.15
C SER A 115 6.82 8.03 -15.90
N GLY A 116 6.21 7.49 -16.97
CA GLY A 116 5.28 6.36 -16.88
C GLY A 116 5.95 5.10 -16.28
N TYR A 117 7.14 4.74 -16.75
CA TYR A 117 7.87 3.60 -16.18
C TYR A 117 8.20 3.81 -14.70
N VAL A 118 8.69 4.99 -14.31
CA VAL A 118 9.01 5.28 -12.92
C VAL A 118 7.77 5.16 -12.04
N ILE A 119 6.64 5.74 -12.45
CA ILE A 119 5.36 5.62 -11.73
C ILE A 119 4.96 4.15 -11.57
N THR A 120 5.02 3.35 -12.64
CA THR A 120 4.66 1.92 -12.60
C THR A 120 5.55 1.15 -11.63
N TYR A 121 6.87 1.31 -11.72
CA TYR A 121 7.79 0.60 -10.82
C TYR A 121 7.67 1.07 -9.36
N SER A 122 7.48 2.37 -9.11
CA SER A 122 7.26 2.89 -7.77
C SER A 122 5.96 2.35 -7.17
N ASN A 123 4.88 2.26 -7.95
CA ASN A 123 3.63 1.64 -7.51
C ASN A 123 3.82 0.15 -7.18
N ILE A 124 4.48 -0.62 -8.06
CA ILE A 124 4.78 -2.04 -7.79
C ILE A 124 5.58 -2.18 -6.49
N GLY A 125 6.62 -1.37 -6.31
CA GLY A 125 7.44 -1.40 -5.10
C GLY A 125 6.67 -1.02 -3.84
N PHE A 126 5.81 0.00 -3.90
CA PHE A 126 4.93 0.42 -2.81
C PHE A 126 4.00 -0.71 -2.36
N TRP A 127 3.27 -1.32 -3.30
CA TRP A 127 2.36 -2.43 -2.99
C TRP A 127 3.10 -3.67 -2.50
N THR A 128 4.29 -3.95 -3.06
CA THR A 128 5.15 -5.05 -2.62
C THR A 128 5.64 -4.83 -1.18
N ALA A 129 6.08 -3.62 -0.83
CA ALA A 129 6.51 -3.29 0.52
C ALA A 129 5.38 -3.50 1.55
N SER A 130 4.17 -3.02 1.25
CA SER A 130 3.00 -3.22 2.11
C SER A 130 2.63 -4.70 2.25
N ALA A 131 2.66 -5.47 1.15
CA ALA A 131 2.44 -6.91 1.20
C ALA A 131 3.49 -7.62 2.07
N LEU A 132 4.77 -7.25 1.95
CA LEU A 132 5.85 -7.80 2.76
C LEU A 132 5.70 -7.45 4.25
N ILE A 133 5.31 -6.22 4.59
CA ILE A 133 5.04 -5.83 5.99
C ILE A 133 3.95 -6.73 6.59
N ASN A 134 2.85 -6.92 5.87
CA ASN A 134 1.73 -7.74 6.33
C ASN A 134 2.12 -9.23 6.47
N LEU A 135 2.85 -9.77 5.49
CA LEU A 135 3.32 -11.14 5.49
C LEU A 135 4.28 -11.39 6.66
N LEU A 136 5.30 -10.56 6.81
CA LEU A 136 6.30 -10.67 7.87
C LEU A 136 5.66 -10.52 9.24
N ALA A 137 4.81 -9.52 9.44
CA ALA A 137 4.10 -9.32 10.70
C ALA A 137 3.27 -10.55 11.09
N THR A 138 2.59 -11.17 10.12
CA THR A 138 1.82 -12.41 10.34
C THR A 138 2.70 -13.58 10.76
N ILE A 139 3.82 -13.80 10.06
CA ILE A 139 4.78 -14.87 10.40
C ILE A 139 5.31 -14.68 11.82
N PHE A 140 5.76 -13.47 12.16
CA PHE A 140 6.32 -13.19 13.49
C PHE A 140 5.29 -13.29 14.61
N MET A 141 4.06 -12.81 14.39
CA MET A 141 2.99 -12.99 15.37
C MET A 141 2.64 -14.47 15.56
N GLY A 142 2.62 -15.27 14.48
CA GLY A 142 2.35 -16.71 14.54
C GLY A 142 3.42 -17.48 15.30
N GLU A 143 4.70 -17.24 15.02
CA GLU A 143 5.82 -17.86 15.73
C GLU A 143 5.80 -17.52 17.24
N TRP A 144 5.50 -16.26 17.57
CA TRP A 144 5.41 -15.82 18.96
C TRP A 144 4.29 -16.54 19.71
N VAL A 145 3.08 -16.60 19.13
CA VAL A 145 1.93 -17.30 19.73
C VAL A 145 2.23 -18.79 19.89
N SER A 146 2.81 -19.44 18.90
CA SER A 146 3.18 -20.86 18.98
C SER A 146 4.18 -21.14 20.10
N SER A 147 5.23 -20.33 20.23
CA SER A 147 6.22 -20.48 21.30
C SER A 147 5.62 -20.26 22.71
N HIS A 148 4.75 -19.26 22.88
CA HIS A 148 4.12 -18.99 24.18
C HIS A 148 3.08 -20.04 24.55
N LEU A 149 2.32 -20.57 23.59
CA LEU A 149 1.36 -21.63 23.85
C LEU A 149 2.06 -22.90 24.35
N CYS A 150 3.17 -23.30 23.69
CA CYS A 150 3.98 -24.43 24.14
C CYS A 150 4.59 -24.22 25.53
N THR A 151 4.93 -22.98 25.89
CA THR A 151 5.50 -22.69 27.21
C THR A 151 4.42 -22.70 28.29
N ALA A 152 3.21 -22.24 27.99
CA ALA A 152 2.09 -22.21 28.93
C ALA A 152 1.45 -23.59 29.17
N THR A 153 1.45 -24.48 28.17
CA THR A 153 0.94 -25.86 28.34
C THR A 153 1.94 -26.79 29.03
N PHE A 154 3.23 -26.44 29.04
CA PHE A 154 4.28 -27.16 29.76
C PHE A 154 4.67 -26.44 31.05
N ASP A 155 3.70 -26.04 31.87
CA ASP A 155 4.03 -25.80 33.28
C ASP A 155 4.29 -27.16 33.94
N PRO A 156 5.53 -27.49 34.33
CA PRO A 156 5.87 -28.80 34.90
C PRO A 156 5.08 -29.11 36.19
N GLN A 157 4.47 -28.10 36.83
CA GLN A 157 3.58 -28.28 37.98
C GLN A 157 2.22 -28.92 37.61
N GLU A 158 1.68 -28.71 36.40
CA GLU A 158 0.43 -29.35 35.95
C GLU A 158 0.65 -30.73 35.31
N CYS A 159 1.81 -30.98 34.69
CA CYS A 159 2.17 -32.32 34.19
C CYS A 159 2.24 -33.38 35.30
N LEU A 160 2.47 -32.99 36.56
CA LEU A 160 2.45 -33.89 37.71
C LEU A 160 1.02 -34.31 38.14
N ARG A 161 -0.04 -33.69 37.60
CA ARG A 161 -1.44 -34.01 37.96
C ARG A 161 -2.21 -34.85 36.93
N LEU A 162 -1.74 -35.00 35.69
CA LEU A 162 -2.49 -35.69 34.62
C LEU A 162 -1.59 -36.69 33.86
N PRO A 163 -1.43 -37.91 34.38
CA PRO A 163 -0.59 -38.95 33.75
C PRO A 163 -1.19 -39.57 32.46
N ASP A 164 -2.46 -39.31 32.12
CA ASP A 164 -3.14 -40.04 31.03
C ASP A 164 -3.11 -39.36 29.65
N LEU A 165 -2.50 -38.18 29.50
CA LEU A 165 -2.44 -37.45 28.21
C LEU A 165 -1.14 -37.63 27.42
N ALA A 166 -0.22 -38.47 27.91
CA ALA A 166 1.07 -38.72 27.28
C ALA A 166 1.03 -39.54 25.98
N SER A 167 -0.15 -39.92 25.46
CA SER A 167 -0.30 -40.74 24.25
C SER A 167 -0.71 -39.97 22.99
N VAL A 168 -0.85 -38.64 23.06
CA VAL A 168 -1.31 -37.79 21.94
C VAL A 168 -0.20 -36.87 21.39
N CYS A 169 1.04 -37.03 21.86
CA CYS A 169 2.25 -36.46 21.25
C CYS A 169 3.16 -37.60 20.78
#